data_AF-A0A972XZW1-F1
#
_entry.id   AF-A0A972XZW1-F1
#
_cell.length_a   1.000
_cell.length_b   1.000
_cell.length_c   1.000
_cell.angle_alpha   90.00
_cell.angle_beta   90.00
_cell.angle_gamma   90.00
#
_symmetry.space_group_name_H-M   'P 1'
#
loop_
_entity.id
_entity.type
_entity.pdbx_description
1 polymer ?
#
loop_
_entity_poly.entity_id
_entity_poly.type
_entity_poly.pdbx_seq_one_letter_code
_entity_poly.pdbx_strand_id
1 'polypeptide(L)'
;MPGRNPARVIIDPNSKLPRSALCLQPNEARCIIVRGTVNDEKASITTHEHYEILRIPLLRGCLSPSLIVKQLFAIGLRRILVEGGATTVSTFIDADAVDRLHILVAPVILGSGKLGLQLKPITKLSDAYRPSTSTYFLGSGEILFDCNLKKTV
;
A
#
# COMPACT_ATOMS: atom_id res chain seq x y z
N MET A 1 10.47 4.18 22.62
CA MET A 1 9.12 4.14 23.22
C MET A 1 8.42 2.89 22.70
N PRO A 2 7.97 1.96 23.56
CA PRO A 2 7.15 0.85 23.09
C PRO A 2 5.80 1.39 22.60
N GLY A 3 5.50 1.20 21.32
CA GLY A 3 4.24 1.57 20.69
C GLY A 3 3.40 0.33 20.41
N ARG A 4 2.08 0.49 20.29
CA ARG A 4 1.19 -0.61 19.91
C ARG A 4 1.58 -1.14 18.53
N ASN A 5 1.70 -2.46 18.38
CA ASN A 5 2.03 -3.06 17.09
C ASN A 5 0.97 -2.68 16.04
N PRO A 6 1.36 -2.16 14.86
CA PRO A 6 0.40 -1.79 13.82
C PRO A 6 -0.30 -3.03 13.26
N ALA A 7 -1.55 -2.88 12.86
CA ALA A 7 -2.26 -3.94 12.14
C ALA A 7 -1.54 -4.24 10.82
N ARG A 8 -1.39 -5.52 10.48
CA ARG A 8 -0.80 -5.98 9.23
C ARG A 8 -1.91 -6.24 8.22
N VAL A 9 -1.83 -5.62 7.05
CA VAL A 9 -2.77 -5.83 5.96
C VAL A 9 -2.03 -6.43 4.78
N ILE A 10 -2.43 -7.63 4.37
CA ILE A 10 -1.81 -8.36 3.26
C ILE A 10 -2.76 -8.35 2.06
N ILE A 11 -2.30 -7.85 0.92
CA ILE A 11 -3.08 -7.85 -0.32
C ILE A 11 -2.80 -9.14 -1.08
N ASP A 12 -3.79 -10.04 -1.12
CA ASP A 12 -3.72 -11.32 -1.83
C ASP A 12 -4.99 -11.55 -2.67
N PRO A 13 -5.11 -10.87 -3.83
CA PRO A 13 -6.35 -10.87 -4.61
C PRO A 13 -6.79 -12.28 -5.03
N ASN A 14 -5.81 -13.17 -5.27
CA ASN A 14 -6.00 -14.48 -5.91
C ASN A 14 -5.77 -15.65 -4.95
N SER A 15 -5.74 -15.42 -3.63
CA SER A 15 -5.52 -16.47 -2.62
C SER A 15 -4.23 -17.28 -2.83
N LYS A 16 -3.14 -16.63 -3.27
CA LYS A 16 -1.83 -17.25 -3.50
C LYS A 16 -0.98 -17.36 -2.23
N LEU A 17 -1.36 -16.66 -1.16
CA LEU A 17 -0.60 -16.68 0.09
C LEU A 17 -0.68 -18.07 0.74
N PRO A 18 0.45 -18.78 0.93
CA PRO A 18 0.44 -20.07 1.57
C PRO A 18 0.08 -19.95 3.05
N ARG A 19 -0.62 -20.95 3.59
CA ARG A 19 -1.02 -20.97 5.02
C ARG A 19 0.18 -20.95 5.97
N SER A 20 1.35 -21.42 5.51
CA SER A 20 2.61 -21.42 6.27
C SER A 20 3.37 -20.09 6.22
N ALA A 21 2.87 -19.07 5.50
CA ALA A 21 3.56 -17.79 5.37
C ALA A 21 3.84 -17.17 6.75
N LEU A 22 5.08 -16.71 6.96
CA LEU A 22 5.50 -16.09 8.23
C LEU A 22 4.65 -14.87 8.60
N CYS A 23 4.13 -14.14 7.62
CA CYS A 23 3.25 -13.00 7.87
C CYS A 23 1.87 -13.38 8.43
N LEU A 24 1.47 -14.66 8.36
CA LEU A 24 0.24 -15.19 8.94
C LEU A 24 0.43 -15.82 10.32
N GLN A 25 1.68 -15.98 10.77
CA GLN A 25 1.94 -16.55 12.09
C GLN A 25 1.31 -15.67 13.18
N PRO A 26 0.72 -16.27 14.23
CA PRO A 26 0.10 -15.55 15.32
C PRO A 26 1.07 -14.57 15.98
N ASN A 27 0.56 -13.38 16.28
CA ASN A 27 1.28 -12.28 16.91
C ASN A 27 0.23 -11.43 17.65
N GLU A 28 0.66 -10.62 18.61
CA GLU A 28 -0.15 -9.58 19.26
C GLU A 28 -0.78 -8.56 18.29
N ALA A 29 -0.26 -8.43 17.07
CA ALA A 29 -0.77 -7.53 16.03
C ALA A 29 -1.92 -8.16 15.20
N ARG A 30 -3.04 -7.42 15.10
CA ARG A 30 -4.16 -7.74 14.19
C ARG A 30 -3.65 -8.01 12.76
N CYS A 31 -4.11 -9.11 12.16
CA CYS A 31 -3.74 -9.51 10.81
C CYS A 31 -4.98 -9.56 9.91
N ILE A 32 -4.93 -8.90 8.76
CA ILE A 32 -6.04 -8.83 7.80
C ILE A 32 -5.52 -9.22 6.41
N ILE A 33 -6.19 -10.16 5.75
CA ILE A 33 -5.91 -10.54 4.37
C ILE A 33 -7.00 -9.95 3.47
N VAL A 34 -6.61 -9.11 2.52
CA VAL A 34 -7.51 -8.56 1.51
C VAL A 34 -7.58 -9.51 0.32
N ARG A 35 -8.78 -9.98 -0.02
CA ARG A 35 -9.04 -10.91 -1.12
C ARG A 35 -10.08 -10.37 -2.10
N GLY A 36 -9.96 -10.78 -3.36
CA GLY A 36 -10.97 -10.52 -4.39
C GLY A 36 -12.23 -11.36 -4.22
N THR A 37 -13.38 -10.83 -4.63
CA THR A 37 -14.60 -11.60 -4.94
C THR A 37 -15.10 -11.22 -6.34
N VAL A 38 -15.70 -12.18 -7.05
CA VAL A 38 -16.00 -12.10 -8.49
C VAL A 38 -17.49 -11.82 -8.78
N ASN A 39 -18.36 -11.85 -7.75
CA ASN A 39 -19.82 -11.84 -7.92
C ASN A 39 -20.49 -10.49 -7.54
N ASP A 40 -19.80 -9.35 -7.67
CA ASP A 40 -20.27 -8.03 -7.20
C ASP A 40 -20.78 -8.01 -5.74
N GLU A 41 -20.35 -9.00 -4.95
CA GLU A 41 -20.71 -9.09 -3.55
C GLU A 41 -20.20 -7.86 -2.80
N LYS A 42 -21.03 -7.34 -1.89
CA LYS A 42 -20.61 -6.27 -0.99
C LYS A 42 -19.37 -6.71 -0.22
N ALA A 43 -18.48 -5.75 0.03
CA ALA A 43 -17.32 -6.00 0.85
C ALA A 43 -17.74 -6.55 2.22
N SER A 44 -17.06 -7.59 2.66
CA SER A 44 -17.37 -8.31 3.90
C SER A 44 -16.09 -8.70 4.61
N ILE A 45 -16.16 -8.87 5.92
CA ILE A 45 -15.04 -9.29 6.74
C ILE A 45 -15.44 -10.55 7.52
N THR A 46 -14.57 -11.57 7.49
CA THR A 46 -14.76 -12.81 8.24
C THR A 46 -13.56 -13.05 9.14
N THR A 47 -13.82 -13.37 10.40
CA THR A 47 -12.77 -13.68 11.38
C THR A 47 -12.40 -15.16 11.30
N HIS A 48 -11.11 -15.45 11.24
CA HIS A 48 -10.51 -16.77 11.45
C HIS A 48 -9.66 -16.73 12.72
N GLU A 49 -9.15 -17.89 13.16
CA GLU A 49 -8.44 -18.04 14.45
C GLU A 49 -7.45 -16.92 14.77
N HIS A 50 -6.57 -16.58 13.82
CA HIS A 50 -5.47 -15.62 14.04
C HIS A 50 -5.41 -14.48 13.02
N TYR A 51 -6.39 -14.39 12.11
CA TYR A 51 -6.46 -13.33 11.10
C TYR A 51 -7.90 -13.12 10.61
N GLU A 52 -8.15 -11.99 10.00
CA GLU A 52 -9.42 -11.67 9.33
C GLU A 52 -9.24 -11.70 7.82
N ILE A 53 -10.27 -12.09 7.08
CA ILE A 53 -10.31 -11.96 5.62
C ILE A 53 -11.28 -10.83 5.27
N LEU A 54 -10.74 -9.78 4.65
CA LEU A 54 -11.52 -8.70 4.06
C LEU A 54 -11.72 -8.98 2.56
N ARG A 55 -12.94 -9.34 2.17
CA ARG A 55 -13.30 -9.57 0.77
C ARG A 55 -13.76 -8.27 0.14
N ILE A 56 -13.20 -7.94 -1.02
CA ILE A 56 -13.53 -6.74 -1.80
C ILE A 56 -13.82 -7.16 -3.24
N PRO A 57 -14.94 -6.69 -3.84
CA PRO A 57 -15.25 -7.00 -5.24
C PRO A 57 -14.15 -6.49 -6.17
N LEU A 58 -13.79 -7.33 -7.15
CA LEU A 58 -12.77 -6.99 -8.14
C LEU A 58 -13.36 -6.06 -9.19
N LEU A 59 -12.68 -4.95 -9.47
CA LEU A 59 -12.98 -4.07 -10.58
C LEU A 59 -12.08 -4.43 -11.75
N ARG A 60 -12.67 -4.93 -12.85
CA ARG A 60 -11.94 -5.40 -14.04
C ARG A 60 -10.83 -6.43 -13.70
N GLY A 61 -11.12 -7.32 -12.75
CA GLY A 61 -10.19 -8.36 -12.29
C GLY A 61 -9.13 -7.90 -11.28
N CYS A 62 -9.14 -6.62 -10.88
CA CYS A 62 -8.15 -6.06 -9.94
C CYS A 62 -8.82 -5.51 -8.67
N LEU A 63 -8.11 -5.53 -7.55
CA LEU A 63 -8.55 -4.80 -6.36
C LEU A 63 -8.38 -3.30 -6.56
N SER A 64 -9.39 -2.51 -6.19
CA SER A 64 -9.31 -1.05 -6.19
C SER A 64 -8.61 -0.55 -4.92
N PRO A 65 -7.48 0.17 -5.02
CA PRO A 65 -6.82 0.75 -3.84
C PRO A 65 -7.73 1.66 -3.03
N SER A 66 -8.55 2.49 -3.69
CA SER A 66 -9.50 3.39 -3.02
C SER A 66 -10.57 2.60 -2.23
N LEU A 67 -11.04 1.46 -2.75
CA LEU A 67 -11.94 0.58 -2.00
C LEU A 67 -11.24 -0.10 -0.83
N ILE A 68 -9.98 -0.54 -0.99
CA ILE A 68 -9.17 -1.09 0.11
C ILE A 68 -9.09 -0.06 1.24
N VAL A 69 -8.64 1.16 0.94
CA VAL A 69 -8.53 2.25 1.93
C VAL A 69 -9.87 2.52 2.61
N LYS A 70 -10.96 2.62 1.84
CA LYS A 70 -12.31 2.83 2.37
C LYS A 70 -12.74 1.73 3.36
N GLN A 71 -12.52 0.47 3.02
CA GLN A 71 -12.91 -0.65 3.87
C GLN A 71 -12.04 -0.76 5.12
N LEU A 72 -10.73 -0.52 5.00
CA LEU A 72 -9.83 -0.46 6.15
C LEU A 72 -10.18 0.70 7.10
N PHE A 73 -10.57 1.85 6.55
CA PHE A 73 -11.07 2.98 7.34
C PHE A 73 -12.34 2.62 8.11
N ALA A 74 -13.29 1.94 7.47
CA ALA A 74 -14.55 1.52 8.08
C ALA A 74 -14.36 0.60 9.30
N ILE A 75 -13.26 -0.17 9.34
CA ILE A 75 -12.89 -1.04 10.46
C ILE A 75 -11.85 -0.40 11.40
N GLY A 76 -11.70 0.93 11.35
CA GLY A 76 -10.93 1.73 12.30
C GLY A 76 -9.47 1.99 11.93
N LEU A 77 -8.99 1.54 10.77
CA LEU A 77 -7.61 1.77 10.33
C LEU A 77 -7.51 3.08 9.54
N ARG A 78 -7.07 4.14 10.22
CA ARG A 78 -7.08 5.52 9.67
C ARG A 78 -5.74 6.01 9.15
N ARG A 79 -4.64 5.35 9.53
CA ARG A 79 -3.28 5.62 9.04
C ARG A 79 -2.72 4.32 8.50
N ILE A 80 -2.42 4.32 7.20
CA ILE A 80 -1.97 3.15 6.47
C ILE A 80 -0.61 3.48 5.89
N LEU A 81 0.40 2.69 6.25
CA LEU A 81 1.68 2.70 5.57
C LEU A 81 1.60 1.63 4.47
N VAL A 82 1.68 2.06 3.22
CA VAL A 82 1.68 1.14 2.08
C VAL A 82 3.12 0.82 1.73
N GLU A 83 3.47 -0.46 1.85
CA GLU A 83 4.76 -1.01 1.47
C GLU A 83 4.58 -2.11 0.43
N GLY A 84 5.66 -2.46 -0.27
CA GLY A 84 5.68 -3.56 -1.21
C GLY A 84 6.46 -3.23 -2.48
N GLY A 85 6.16 -3.97 -3.55
CA GLY A 85 6.79 -3.75 -4.84
C GLY A 85 6.28 -2.52 -5.58
N ALA A 86 6.98 -2.14 -6.63
CA ALA A 86 6.67 -1.00 -7.48
C ALA A 86 5.22 -1.00 -7.98
N THR A 87 4.69 -2.16 -8.38
CA THR A 87 3.29 -2.28 -8.83
C THR A 87 2.30 -1.87 -7.74
N THR A 88 2.46 -2.35 -6.50
CA THR A 88 1.56 -2.01 -5.40
C THR A 88 1.56 -0.52 -5.13
N VAL A 89 2.73 0.08 -4.90
CA VAL A 89 2.83 1.51 -4.60
C VAL A 89 2.30 2.35 -5.77
N SER A 90 2.64 1.99 -7.01
CA SER A 90 2.20 2.71 -8.20
C SER A 90 0.68 2.67 -8.38
N THR A 91 0.05 1.52 -8.16
CA THR A 91 -1.42 1.42 -8.25
C THR A 91 -2.14 2.28 -7.22
N PHE A 92 -1.59 2.43 -6.00
CA PHE A 92 -2.15 3.32 -4.99
C PHE A 92 -1.99 4.79 -5.38
N ILE A 93 -0.85 5.18 -5.95
CA ILE A 93 -0.63 6.54 -6.47
C ILE A 93 -1.59 6.83 -7.64
N ASP A 94 -1.68 5.94 -8.63
CA ASP A 94 -2.60 6.07 -9.78
C ASP A 94 -4.08 6.10 -9.41
N ALA A 95 -4.43 5.68 -8.19
CA ALA A 95 -5.78 5.71 -7.63
C ALA A 95 -6.04 6.92 -6.73
N ASP A 96 -5.11 7.89 -6.68
CA ASP A 96 -5.16 9.08 -5.80
C ASP A 96 -5.38 8.70 -4.33
N ALA A 97 -4.83 7.54 -3.92
CA ALA A 97 -5.03 6.93 -2.61
C ALA A 97 -3.80 7.09 -1.70
N VAL A 98 -2.90 8.02 -2.02
CA VAL A 98 -1.66 8.29 -1.29
C VAL A 98 -1.61 9.77 -0.92
N ASP A 99 -1.65 10.05 0.37
CA ASP A 99 -1.50 11.41 0.89
C ASP A 99 -0.03 11.88 0.93
N ARG A 100 0.89 10.95 1.22
CA ARG A 100 2.31 11.25 1.48
C ARG A 100 3.17 10.11 0.93
N LEU A 101 4.21 10.45 0.20
CA LEU A 101 5.15 9.50 -0.41
C LEU A 101 6.55 9.71 0.17
N HIS A 102 7.10 8.66 0.76
CA HIS A 102 8.49 8.63 1.22
C HIS A 102 9.35 7.92 0.18
N ILE A 103 10.32 8.63 -0.40
CA ILE A 103 11.28 8.06 -1.36
C ILE A 103 12.65 8.03 -0.70
N LEU A 104 13.14 6.83 -0.41
CA LEU A 104 14.49 6.62 0.12
C LEU A 104 15.44 6.32 -1.03
N VAL A 105 16.48 7.16 -1.19
CA VAL A 105 17.53 6.98 -2.18
C VAL A 105 18.82 6.64 -1.46
N ALA A 106 19.42 5.50 -1.83
CA ALA A 106 20.71 5.04 -1.32
C ALA A 106 21.80 5.17 -2.40
N PRO A 107 23.09 5.36 -2.03
CA PRO A 107 24.20 5.46 -2.98
C PRO A 107 24.62 4.09 -3.53
N VAL A 108 23.66 3.35 -4.12
CA VAL A 108 23.86 1.97 -4.62
C VAL A 108 23.53 1.89 -6.10
N ILE A 109 24.43 1.27 -6.88
CA ILE A 109 24.26 1.05 -8.32
C ILE A 109 23.85 -0.40 -8.55
N LEU A 110 22.62 -0.64 -9.03
CA LEU A 110 22.04 -1.97 -9.21
C LEU A 110 22.01 -2.47 -10.67
N GLY A 111 22.81 -1.87 -11.55
CA GLY A 111 22.77 -2.18 -12.99
C GLY A 111 21.40 -1.85 -13.59
N SER A 112 20.81 -2.80 -14.34
CA SER A 112 19.47 -2.64 -14.94
C SER A 112 18.32 -2.65 -13.93
N GLY A 113 18.57 -3.13 -12.70
CA GLY A 113 17.66 -3.01 -11.56
C GLY A 113 16.20 -3.46 -11.80
N LYS A 114 15.33 -3.07 -10.87
CA LYS A 114 13.88 -3.05 -11.06
C LYS A 114 13.41 -1.61 -10.95
N LEU A 115 12.39 -1.24 -11.73
CA LEU A 115 11.77 0.07 -11.61
C LEU A 115 11.16 0.24 -10.21
N GLY A 116 11.39 1.39 -9.57
CA GLY A 116 10.82 1.70 -8.25
C GLY A 116 9.35 2.12 -8.30
N LEU A 117 8.94 2.79 -9.38
CA LEU A 117 7.56 3.20 -9.67
C LEU A 117 7.26 3.00 -11.16
N GLN A 118 6.03 2.60 -11.46
CA GLN A 118 5.49 2.38 -12.80
C GLN A 118 4.05 2.91 -12.83
N LEU A 119 3.93 4.23 -12.99
CA LEU A 119 2.66 4.96 -13.04
C LEU A 119 2.07 4.96 -14.46
N LYS A 120 0.78 5.30 -14.57
CA LYS A 120 0.15 5.57 -15.88
C LYS A 120 0.88 6.71 -16.59
N PRO A 121 1.00 6.66 -17.93
CA PRO A 121 1.59 7.76 -18.69
C PRO A 121 0.75 9.03 -18.54
N ILE A 122 1.43 10.17 -18.48
CA ILE A 122 0.82 11.50 -18.53
C ILE A 122 0.71 11.98 -19.98
N THR A 123 -0.31 12.78 -20.30
CA THR A 123 -0.51 13.35 -21.64
C THR A 123 0.05 14.75 -21.78
N LYS A 124 0.08 15.51 -20.67
CA LYS A 124 0.57 16.88 -20.59
C LYS A 124 1.53 17.00 -19.42
N LEU A 125 2.52 17.90 -19.55
CA LEU A 125 3.47 18.18 -18.46
C LEU A 125 2.78 18.75 -17.20
N SER A 126 1.60 19.37 -17.36
CA SER A 126 0.74 19.82 -16.25
C SER A 126 0.21 18.67 -15.40
N ASP A 127 0.11 17.46 -15.97
CA ASP A 127 -0.44 16.28 -15.27
C ASP A 127 0.62 15.62 -14.36
N ALA A 128 1.88 16.06 -14.44
CA ALA A 128 2.96 15.55 -13.59
C ALA A 128 2.78 15.97 -12.12
N TYR A 129 2.96 15.03 -11.21
CA TYR A 129 2.99 15.30 -9.77
C TYR A 129 4.13 16.27 -9.42
N ARG A 130 3.81 17.32 -8.65
CA ARG A 130 4.77 18.31 -8.11
C ARG A 130 4.54 18.52 -6.61
N PRO A 131 4.80 17.50 -5.78
CA PRO A 131 4.54 17.58 -4.35
C PRO A 131 5.45 18.60 -3.66
N SER A 132 4.93 19.25 -2.62
CA SER A 132 5.78 19.93 -1.65
C SER A 132 6.69 18.87 -0.99
N THR A 133 7.99 19.10 -1.00
CA THR A 133 8.99 18.08 -0.64
C THR A 133 9.95 18.58 0.42
N SER A 134 10.14 17.80 1.49
CA SER A 134 11.21 17.98 2.47
C SER A 134 12.28 16.90 2.27
N THR A 135 13.53 17.20 2.58
CA THR A 135 14.66 16.27 2.42
C THR A 135 15.38 16.04 3.74
N TYR A 136 15.74 14.79 4.01
CA TYR A 136 16.43 14.38 5.22
C TYR A 136 17.63 13.49 4.87
N PHE A 137 18.81 13.85 5.36
CA PHE A 137 20.02 13.03 5.24
C PHE A 137 20.08 12.03 6.39
N LEU A 138 20.26 10.74 6.08
CA LEU A 138 20.23 9.66 7.09
C LEU A 138 21.62 9.21 7.55
N GLY A 139 22.67 9.92 7.16
CA GLY A 139 24.03 9.78 7.71
C GLY A 139 25.01 8.97 6.87
N SER A 140 24.58 7.89 6.20
CA SER A 140 25.47 7.02 5.40
C SER A 140 25.39 7.32 3.89
N GLY A 141 24.96 8.54 3.54
CA GLY A 141 24.76 8.99 2.17
C GLY A 141 23.35 8.76 1.63
N GLU A 142 22.44 8.17 2.42
CA GLU A 142 21.03 8.05 2.03
C GLU A 142 20.28 9.36 2.24
N ILE A 143 19.34 9.60 1.34
CA ILE A 143 18.44 10.76 1.36
C ILE A 143 17.00 10.24 1.36
N LEU A 144 16.22 10.69 2.33
CA LEU A 144 14.78 10.54 2.35
C LEU A 144 14.14 11.81 1.78
N PHE A 145 13.42 11.67 0.66
CA PHE A 145 12.48 12.67 0.18
C PHE A 145 11.10 12.39 0.76
N ASP A 146 10.58 13.38 1.44
CA ASP A 146 9.25 13.36 2.04
C ASP A 146 8.32 14.26 1.23
N CYS A 147 7.51 13.63 0.39
CA CYS A 147 6.67 14.27 -0.60
C CYS A 147 5.21 14.31 -0.13
N ASN A 148 4.65 15.50 0.06
CA ASN A 148 3.23 15.69 0.33
C ASN A 148 2.43 15.71 -0.99
N LEU A 149 1.62 14.68 -1.20
CA LEU A 149 0.79 14.51 -2.41
C LEU A 149 -0.64 15.00 -2.24
N LYS A 150 -1.04 15.44 -1.04
CA LYS A 150 -2.35 16.05 -0.84
C LYS A 150 -2.49 17.26 -1.75
N LYS A 151 -3.51 17.23 -2.61
CA LYS A 151 -3.93 18.42 -3.35
C LYS A 151 -4.42 19.45 -2.35
N THR A 152 -3.77 20.62 -2.33
CA THR A 152 -4.34 21.79 -1.66
C THR A 152 -5.67 22.08 -2.35
N VAL A 153 -6.78 21.88 -1.64
CA VAL A 153 -8.10 22.34 -2.07
C VAL A 153 -8.19 23.84 -1.88
#